data_AF-A0A060CDJ8-F1
#
_entry.id   AF-A0A060CDJ8-F1
#
_cell.length_a   1.000
_cell.length_b   1.000
_cell.length_c   1.000
_cell.angle_alpha   90.00
_cell.angle_beta   90.00
_cell.angle_gamma   90.00
#
_symmetry.space_group_name_H-M   'P 1'
#
loop_
_entity.id
_entity.type
_entity.pdbx_description
1 polymer ?
#
loop_
_entity_poly.entity_id
_entity_poly.type
_entity_poly.pdbx_seq_one_letter_code
_entity_poly.pdbx_strand_id
1 'polypeptide(L)'
;MPATFRKKKAQEQGCLKLFDYLIPTRFETIVIALFYGLTILVNALDIQYVPGDKLFASKYKAEIKYVSDRTGIIATMQIPLIILLAGRNNFLQWLTGISFTTFMTFHRHIARVMYMLVVIHSVGYTIALGGPRYRAEVVEPWFY
;
A
#
# COMPACT_ATOMS: atom_id res chain seq x y z
N MET A 1 -3.60 8.63 26.63
CA MET A 1 -4.84 8.53 25.84
C MET A 1 -5.42 7.11 25.94
N PRO A 2 -6.76 6.96 26.02
CA PRO A 2 -7.43 5.67 26.14
C PRO A 2 -7.33 4.84 24.84
N ALA A 3 -7.42 3.51 24.98
CA ALA A 3 -7.43 2.58 23.85
C ALA A 3 -8.71 2.73 22.99
N THR A 4 -8.61 2.38 21.71
CA THR A 4 -9.76 2.44 20.79
C THR A 4 -10.84 1.44 21.17
N PHE A 5 -10.46 0.23 21.58
CA PHE A 5 -11.38 -0.77 22.11
C PHE A 5 -10.94 -1.24 23.51
N ARG A 6 -11.84 -1.09 24.50
CA ARG A 6 -11.69 -1.58 25.88
C ARG A 6 -10.44 -1.01 26.60
N LYS A 7 -9.94 -1.68 27.65
CA LYS A 7 -8.77 -1.24 28.45
C LYS A 7 -7.41 -1.75 27.92
N LYS A 8 -7.38 -2.48 26.79
CA LYS A 8 -6.18 -3.15 26.28
C LYS A 8 -5.46 -2.24 25.29
N LYS A 9 -4.41 -1.55 25.74
CA LYS A 9 -3.51 -0.74 24.90
C LYS A 9 -2.24 -1.53 24.61
N ALA A 10 -1.73 -1.48 23.38
CA ALA A 10 -0.44 -2.07 23.00
C ALA A 10 -0.32 -3.60 23.27
N GLN A 11 -1.45 -4.27 23.43
CA GLN A 11 -1.49 -5.72 23.56
C GLN A 11 -1.68 -6.33 22.18
N GLU A 12 -0.80 -7.24 21.78
CA GLU A 12 -1.00 -8.03 20.56
C GLU A 12 -2.24 -8.91 20.76
N GLN A 13 -3.19 -8.79 19.83
CA GLN A 13 -4.35 -9.68 19.75
C GLN A 13 -4.26 -10.40 18.41
N GLY A 14 -4.26 -11.73 18.46
CA GLY A 14 -4.33 -12.56 17.26
C GLY A 14 -5.76 -12.72 16.80
N CYS A 15 -6.04 -12.40 15.54
CA CYS A 15 -7.21 -12.88 14.81
C CYS A 15 -6.75 -14.00 13.86
N LEU A 16 -7.36 -15.18 13.96
CA LEU A 16 -7.11 -16.32 13.05
C LEU A 16 -5.66 -16.85 12.99
N LYS A 17 -4.83 -16.67 14.05
CA LYS A 17 -3.40 -17.06 14.12
C LYS A 17 -2.46 -16.49 13.02
N LEU A 18 -3.01 -15.83 12.00
CA LEU A 18 -2.30 -15.22 10.88
C LEU A 18 -2.30 -13.69 10.95
N PHE A 19 -3.27 -13.09 11.65
CA PHE A 19 -3.45 -11.64 11.70
C PHE A 19 -3.31 -11.13 13.14
N ASP A 20 -2.09 -10.80 13.53
CA ASP A 20 -1.82 -10.12 14.79
C ASP A 20 -2.01 -8.62 14.61
N TYR A 21 -2.81 -8.00 15.48
CA TYR A 21 -2.98 -6.54 15.50
C TYR A 21 -2.69 -5.99 16.90
N LEU A 22 -2.01 -4.84 16.93
CA LEU A 22 -1.91 -4.01 18.13
C LEU A 22 -3.16 -3.14 18.19
N ILE A 23 -3.86 -3.13 19.33
CA ILE A 23 -4.98 -2.22 19.54
C ILE A 23 -4.43 -0.79 19.67
N PRO A 24 -4.71 0.11 18.71
CA PRO A 24 -4.25 1.48 18.80
C PRO A 24 -5.04 2.26 19.85
N THR A 25 -4.52 3.40 20.25
CA THR A 25 -5.29 4.44 20.95
C THR A 25 -6.24 5.14 20.00
N ARG A 26 -7.25 5.84 20.54
CA ARG A 26 -8.26 6.55 19.73
C ARG A 26 -7.62 7.51 18.72
N PHE A 27 -6.58 8.22 19.13
CA PHE A 27 -5.82 9.13 18.28
C PHE A 27 -5.09 8.38 17.17
N GLU A 28 -4.37 7.31 17.50
CA GLU A 28 -3.67 6.46 16.53
C GLU A 28 -4.65 5.86 15.50
N THR A 29 -5.86 5.46 15.93
CA THR A 29 -6.91 4.98 15.02
C THR A 29 -7.39 6.06 14.05
N ILE A 30 -7.56 7.30 14.51
CA ILE A 30 -7.93 8.41 13.61
C ILE A 30 -6.82 8.63 12.57
N VAL A 31 -5.56 8.66 13.00
CA VAL A 31 -4.41 8.81 12.09
C VAL A 31 -4.35 7.68 11.07
N ILE A 32 -4.55 6.44 11.50
CA ILE A 32 -4.60 5.27 10.61
C ILE A 32 -5.78 5.38 9.64
N ALA A 33 -6.98 5.75 10.10
CA ALA A 33 -8.16 5.90 9.24
C ALA A 33 -7.95 6.98 8.16
N LEU A 34 -7.36 8.12 8.54
CA LEU A 34 -7.00 9.18 7.60
C LEU A 34 -5.96 8.71 6.58
N PHE A 35 -4.96 7.94 7.01
CA PHE A 35 -3.95 7.36 6.11
C PHE A 35 -4.58 6.41 5.08
N TYR A 36 -5.52 5.55 5.50
CA TYR A 36 -6.26 4.67 4.60
C TYR A 36 -7.11 5.47 3.61
N GLY A 37 -7.86 6.45 4.09
CA GLY A 37 -8.69 7.33 3.25
C GLY A 37 -7.87 8.08 2.21
N LEU A 38 -6.74 8.68 2.62
CA LEU A 38 -5.82 9.37 1.72
C LEU A 38 -5.24 8.43 0.67
N THR A 39 -4.81 7.22 1.07
CA THR A 39 -4.24 6.25 0.14
C THR A 39 -5.26 5.82 -0.92
N ILE A 40 -6.51 5.57 -0.51
CA ILE A 40 -7.60 5.24 -1.43
C ILE A 40 -7.85 6.42 -2.38
N LEU A 41 -7.96 7.64 -1.85
CA LEU A 41 -8.24 8.83 -2.63
C LEU A 41 -7.16 9.08 -3.70
N VAL A 42 -5.88 9.03 -3.32
CA VAL A 42 -4.75 9.24 -4.24
C VAL A 42 -4.72 8.19 -5.35
N ASN A 43 -5.07 6.94 -5.05
CA ASN A 43 -5.14 5.89 -6.07
C ASN A 43 -6.36 6.03 -6.99
N ALA A 44 -7.49 6.52 -6.47
CA ALA A 44 -8.78 6.53 -7.18
C ALA A 44 -9.10 7.82 -7.97
N LEU A 45 -8.55 8.97 -7.57
CA LEU A 45 -8.90 10.26 -8.18
C LEU A 45 -8.36 10.41 -9.60
N ASP A 46 -9.14 10.99 -10.51
CA ASP A 46 -8.65 11.42 -11.83
C ASP A 46 -8.08 10.29 -12.71
N ILE A 47 -8.72 9.12 -12.70
CA ILE A 47 -8.49 8.08 -13.71
C ILE A 47 -9.35 8.42 -14.92
N GLN A 48 -8.75 9.11 -15.90
CA GLN A 48 -9.44 9.48 -17.13
C GLN A 48 -8.89 8.72 -18.32
N TYR A 49 -9.78 8.13 -19.11
CA TYR A 49 -9.45 7.58 -20.41
C TYR A 49 -9.55 8.69 -21.47
N VAL A 50 -8.50 8.85 -22.27
CA VAL A 50 -8.50 9.78 -23.41
C VAL A 50 -9.05 9.05 -24.64
N PRO A 51 -10.19 9.48 -25.22
CA PRO A 51 -10.71 8.88 -26.44
C PRO A 51 -9.72 9.05 -27.59
N GLY A 52 -9.48 7.97 -28.35
CA GLY A 52 -8.56 7.98 -29.50
C GLY A 52 -7.09 7.75 -29.14
N ASP A 53 -6.79 7.29 -27.93
CA ASP A 53 -5.44 6.90 -27.53
C ASP A 53 -4.90 5.77 -28.43
N LYS A 54 -3.70 5.99 -28.99
CA LYS A 54 -3.00 5.01 -29.84
C LYS A 54 -2.30 3.92 -29.03
N LEU A 55 -2.07 4.15 -27.73
CA LEU A 55 -1.37 3.22 -26.85
C LEU A 55 -2.30 2.08 -26.39
N PHE A 56 -3.59 2.37 -26.15
CA PHE A 56 -4.54 1.41 -25.60
C PHE A 56 -5.74 1.21 -26.52
N ALA A 57 -5.88 0.00 -27.06
CA ALA A 57 -6.99 -0.37 -27.94
C ALA A 57 -8.37 -0.41 -27.25
N SER A 58 -8.43 -0.33 -25.92
CA SER A 58 -9.69 -0.36 -25.15
C SER A 58 -9.57 0.47 -23.88
N LYS A 59 -10.64 1.19 -23.55
CA LYS A 59 -10.80 1.93 -22.30
C LYS A 59 -10.48 1.08 -21.07
N TYR A 60 -10.95 -0.16 -21.05
CA TYR A 60 -10.71 -1.09 -19.93
C TYR A 60 -9.21 -1.39 -19.72
N LYS A 61 -8.46 -1.59 -20.81
CA LYS A 61 -7.02 -1.86 -20.73
C LYS A 61 -6.25 -0.63 -20.25
N ALA A 62 -6.64 0.56 -20.71
CA ALA A 62 -6.06 1.82 -20.25
C ALA A 62 -6.28 2.01 -18.74
N GLU A 63 -7.53 1.88 -18.29
CA GLU A 63 -7.89 2.05 -16.87
C GLU A 63 -7.17 1.06 -15.95
N ILE A 64 -7.11 -0.24 -16.33
CA ILE A 64 -6.36 -1.23 -15.56
C ILE A 64 -4.87 -0.88 -15.50
N LYS A 65 -4.28 -0.45 -16.62
CA LYS A 65 -2.87 -0.06 -16.64
C LYS A 65 -2.61 1.14 -15.73
N TYR A 66 -3.47 2.15 -15.76
CA TYR A 66 -3.37 3.33 -14.89
C TYR A 66 -3.51 2.99 -13.41
N VAL A 67 -4.45 2.13 -13.05
CA VAL A 67 -4.59 1.62 -11.68
C VAL A 67 -3.33 0.86 -11.28
N SER A 68 -2.83 -0.01 -12.14
CA SER A 68 -1.63 -0.82 -11.89
C SER A 68 -0.39 0.05 -11.67
N ASP A 69 -0.20 1.08 -12.49
CA ASP A 69 0.92 2.02 -12.34
C ASP A 69 0.85 2.78 -11.02
N ARG A 70 -0.33 3.33 -10.70
CA ARG A 70 -0.53 4.13 -9.49
C ARG A 70 -0.32 3.32 -8.23
N THR A 71 -0.88 2.11 -8.16
CA THR A 71 -0.71 1.26 -6.98
C THR A 71 0.76 0.86 -6.77
N GLY A 72 1.50 0.62 -7.85
CA GLY A 72 2.94 0.40 -7.82
C GLY A 72 3.73 1.61 -7.31
N ILE A 73 3.51 2.78 -7.91
CA ILE A 73 4.17 4.04 -7.54
C ILE A 73 3.92 4.38 -6.06
N ILE A 74 2.65 4.33 -5.63
CA ILE A 74 2.27 4.66 -4.26
C ILE A 74 2.81 3.65 -3.25
N ALA A 75 2.90 2.36 -3.61
CA ALA A 75 3.57 1.37 -2.77
C ALA A 75 5.07 1.68 -2.62
N THR A 76 5.77 2.00 -3.72
CA THR A 76 7.19 2.35 -3.70
C THR A 76 7.46 3.62 -2.88
N MET A 77 6.61 4.64 -3.01
CA MET A 77 6.73 5.88 -2.23
C MET A 77 6.64 5.67 -0.71
N GLN A 78 6.01 4.59 -0.25
CA GLN A 78 5.88 4.27 1.17
C GLN A 78 7.13 3.58 1.76
N ILE A 79 8.08 3.11 0.94
CA ILE A 79 9.27 2.37 1.38
C ILE A 79 10.14 3.16 2.39
N PRO A 80 10.45 4.45 2.18
CA PRO A 80 11.25 5.18 3.16
C PRO A 80 10.54 5.28 4.51
N LEU A 81 9.23 5.53 4.48
CA LEU A 81 8.41 5.70 5.68
C LEU A 81 8.29 4.37 6.46
N ILE A 82 8.06 3.25 5.78
CA ILE A 82 7.91 1.95 6.44
C ILE A 82 9.22 1.51 7.11
N ILE A 83 10.38 1.79 6.49
CA ILE A 83 11.71 1.52 7.06
C ILE A 83 11.94 2.37 8.31
N LEU A 84 11.66 3.68 8.23
CA LEU A 84 11.86 4.59 9.35
C LEU A 84 10.97 4.25 10.56
N LEU A 85 9.73 3.79 10.32
CA LEU A 85 8.83 3.38 11.40
C LEU A 85 9.21 2.03 12.04
N ALA A 86 10.02 1.21 11.36
CA ALA A 86 10.52 -0.06 11.92
C ALA A 86 11.72 0.14 12.88
N GLY A 87 12.52 1.19 12.66
CA GLY A 87 13.75 1.45 13.43
C GLY A 87 13.49 1.91 14.87
N ARG A 88 14.41 1.59 15.79
CA ARG A 88 14.44 2.15 17.15
C ARG A 88 15.34 3.39 17.20
N ASN A 89 14.96 4.38 18.00
CA ASN A 89 15.74 5.59 18.28
C ASN A 89 16.19 6.34 17.00
N ASN A 90 15.26 6.51 16.06
CA ASN A 90 15.53 7.20 14.79
C ASN A 90 15.11 8.68 14.83
N PHE A 91 15.50 9.43 13.79
CA PHE A 91 15.21 10.87 13.66
C PHE A 91 13.73 11.21 13.84
N LEU A 92 12.81 10.42 13.28
CA LEU A 92 11.37 10.64 13.41
C LEU A 92 10.87 10.40 14.85
N GLN A 93 11.44 9.45 15.58
CA GLN A 93 11.11 9.26 17.00
C GLN A 93 11.60 10.42 17.86
N TRP A 94 12.81 10.91 17.59
CA TRP A 94 13.34 12.10 18.25
C TRP A 94 12.49 13.34 17.97
N LEU A 95 12.09 13.55 16.71
CA LEU A 95 11.29 14.70 16.30
C LEU A 95 9.85 14.68 16.86
N THR A 96 9.22 13.50 16.88
CA THR A 96 7.80 13.38 17.26
C THR A 96 7.57 13.05 18.72
N GLY A 97 8.58 12.53 19.44
CA GLY A 97 8.46 12.04 20.81
C GLY A 97 7.54 10.82 20.96
N ILE A 98 7.14 10.18 19.86
CA ILE A 98 6.21 9.06 19.86
C ILE A 98 6.95 7.78 20.28
N SER A 99 6.27 6.94 21.08
CA SER A 99 6.83 5.67 21.54
C SER A 99 7.11 4.69 20.39
N PHE A 100 8.17 3.88 20.53
CA PHE A 100 8.50 2.82 19.57
C PHE A 100 7.32 1.86 19.29
N THR A 101 6.51 1.56 20.31
CA THR A 101 5.33 0.69 20.17
C THR A 101 4.28 1.29 19.23
N THR A 102 4.06 2.61 19.29
CA THR A 102 3.17 3.32 18.37
C THR A 102 3.75 3.33 16.95
N PHE A 103 5.07 3.54 16.80
CA PHE A 103 5.76 3.44 15.50
C PHE A 103 5.58 2.05 14.88
N MET A 104 5.73 1.00 15.67
CA MET A 104 5.52 -0.38 15.23
C MET A 104 4.06 -0.64 14.83
N THR A 105 3.11 -0.01 15.52
CA THR A 105 1.69 -0.07 15.15
C THR A 105 1.47 0.56 13.77
N PHE A 106 2.02 1.75 13.52
CA PHE A 106 1.94 2.39 12.21
C PHE A 106 2.66 1.60 11.11
N HIS A 107 3.86 1.09 11.39
CA HIS A 107 4.62 0.23 10.47
C HIS A 107 3.77 -0.95 9.99
N ARG A 108 3.10 -1.68 10.90
CA ARG A 108 2.26 -2.83 10.54
C ARG A 108 1.06 -2.43 9.68
N HIS A 109 0.43 -1.28 9.95
CA HIS A 109 -0.69 -0.82 9.13
C HIS A 109 -0.25 -0.37 7.74
N ILE A 110 0.85 0.36 7.63
CA ILE A 110 1.44 0.75 6.35
C ILE A 110 1.88 -0.48 5.57
N ALA A 111 2.51 -1.46 6.23
CA ALA A 111 2.90 -2.74 5.62
C ALA A 111 1.72 -3.47 4.95
N ARG A 112 0.57 -3.54 5.63
CA ARG A 112 -0.64 -4.17 5.09
C ARG A 112 -1.17 -3.43 3.88
N VAL A 113 -1.19 -2.09 3.93
CA VAL A 113 -1.63 -1.26 2.80
C VAL A 113 -0.68 -1.41 1.62
N MET A 114 0.63 -1.33 1.84
CA MET A 114 1.65 -1.56 0.81
C MET A 114 1.50 -2.93 0.17
N TYR A 115 1.32 -3.99 0.97
CA TYR A 115 1.10 -5.34 0.45
C TYR A 115 -0.14 -5.41 -0.45
N MET A 116 -1.27 -4.84 -0.03
CA MET A 116 -2.48 -4.80 -0.87
C MET A 116 -2.25 -4.04 -2.18
N LEU A 117 -1.55 -2.90 -2.14
CA LEU A 117 -1.23 -2.13 -3.35
C LEU A 117 -0.32 -2.92 -4.31
N VAL A 118 0.69 -3.61 -3.80
CA VAL A 118 1.58 -4.47 -4.61
C VAL A 118 0.80 -5.63 -5.23
N VAL A 119 -0.11 -6.26 -4.50
CA VAL A 119 -0.98 -7.30 -5.06
C VAL A 119 -1.83 -6.75 -6.21
N ILE A 120 -2.47 -5.58 -6.02
CA ILE A 120 -3.26 -4.93 -7.07
C ILE A 120 -2.38 -4.59 -8.28
N HIS A 121 -1.18 -4.05 -8.06
CA HIS A 121 -0.20 -3.77 -9.11
C HIS A 121 0.13 -5.03 -9.92
N SER A 122 0.50 -6.14 -9.25
CA SER A 122 0.86 -7.39 -9.92
C SER A 122 -0.30 -8.01 -10.69
N VAL A 123 -1.49 -8.08 -10.10
CA VAL A 123 -2.70 -8.61 -10.77
C VAL A 123 -3.07 -7.73 -11.96
N GLY A 124 -3.09 -6.41 -11.78
CA GLY A 124 -3.44 -5.49 -12.85
C GLY A 124 -2.49 -5.56 -14.05
N TYR A 125 -1.18 -5.65 -13.81
CA TYR A 125 -0.21 -5.90 -14.88
C TYR A 125 -0.36 -7.28 -15.53
N THR A 126 -0.69 -8.30 -14.76
CA THR A 126 -0.97 -9.64 -15.30
C THR A 126 -2.16 -9.60 -16.26
N ILE A 127 -3.22 -8.87 -15.94
CA ILE A 127 -4.39 -8.71 -16.81
C ILE A 127 -4.06 -7.83 -18.02
N ALA A 128 -3.34 -6.72 -17.81
CA ALA A 128 -2.98 -5.78 -18.88
C ALA A 128 -2.04 -6.39 -19.92
N LEU A 129 -1.06 -7.19 -19.47
CA LEU A 129 -0.02 -7.76 -20.32
C LEU A 129 -0.26 -9.20 -20.71
N GLY A 130 -1.00 -10.01 -19.93
CA GLY A 130 -1.10 -11.47 -20.06
C GLY A 130 -1.73 -12.04 -21.35
N GLY A 131 -1.84 -11.26 -22.41
CA GLY A 131 -2.27 -11.68 -23.73
C GLY A 131 -1.16 -12.35 -24.58
N PRO A 132 -1.47 -12.65 -25.85
CA PRO A 132 -0.56 -13.34 -26.78
C PRO A 132 0.79 -12.66 -26.95
N ARG A 133 0.81 -11.31 -26.87
CA ARG A 133 2.03 -10.50 -27.04
C ARG A 133 3.05 -10.77 -25.94
N TYR A 134 2.66 -10.72 -24.67
CA TYR A 134 3.57 -11.00 -23.55
C TYR A 134 4.09 -12.44 -23.59
N ARG A 135 3.25 -13.41 -23.98
CA ARG A 135 3.69 -14.80 -24.16
C ARG A 135 4.76 -14.95 -25.22
N ALA A 136 4.69 -14.16 -26.30
CA ALA A 136 5.73 -14.13 -27.33
C ALA A 136 6.99 -13.42 -26.84
N GLU A 137 6.87 -12.30 -26.13
CA GLU A 137 8.01 -11.53 -25.59
C GLU A 137 8.80 -12.31 -24.52
N VAL A 138 8.13 -13.10 -23.67
CA VAL A 138 8.81 -13.87 -22.59
C VAL A 138 9.71 -14.98 -23.12
N VAL A 139 9.44 -15.52 -24.31
CA VAL A 139 10.27 -16.56 -24.94
C VAL A 139 11.42 -15.99 -25.77
N GLU A 140 11.47 -14.67 -25.97
CA GLU A 140 12.59 -14.07 -26.70
C GLU A 140 13.87 -14.02 -25.84
N PRO A 141 15.04 -14.30 -26.41
CA PRO A 141 16.30 -14.19 -25.70
C PRO A 141 16.65 -12.71 -25.47
N TRP A 142 16.52 -12.27 -24.22
CA TRP A 142 16.77 -10.88 -23.81
C TRP A 142 18.25 -10.47 -23.81
N PHE A 143 19.16 -11.44 -23.87
CA PHE A 143 20.60 -11.22 -23.94
C PHE A 143 21.14 -11.98 -25.15
N TYR A 144 21.50 -11.22 -26.18
CA TYR A 144 22.36 -11.64 -27.28
C TYR A 144 23.74 -11.02 -27.11
#